data_AF-A0A3Q3AVS5-F1
#
_entry.id   AF-A0A3Q3AVS5-F1
#
_cell.length_a   1.000
_cell.length_b   1.000
_cell.length_c   1.000
_cell.angle_alpha   90.00
_cell.angle_beta   90.00
_cell.angle_gamma   90.00
#
_symmetry.space_group_name_H-M   'P 1'
#
loop_
_entity.id
_entity.type
_entity.pdbx_description
1 polymer ?
#
loop_
_entity_poly.entity_id
_entity_poly.type
_entity_poly.pdbx_seq_one_letter_code
_entity_poly.pdbx_strand_id
1 'polypeptide(L)'
;MAASDNLPITFFDICENSFYFGVSEAAGLQEDDFRCSSQPPKQCWIQSMDRKFLVLKTSGDFKFQDRNLEERQQSDCSFKIQIYQDSSKKDGAQPVMLYTNKSPNGLMVVYCKSSSEIVPENMDLNNFAPPKTIDGTKHEALFYWRKVSCDKYTFESTMYKGHFLAFEPNRDNSCLHKLILCQKALDEVDETCNIVVTSQKS
;
A
#
# COMPACT_ATOMS: atom_id res chain seq x y z
N MET A 1 6.56 35.45 17.87
CA MET A 1 5.69 34.43 17.26
C MET A 1 5.34 33.44 18.36
N ALA A 2 4.07 33.38 18.77
CA ALA A 2 3.63 32.50 19.85
C ALA A 2 3.47 31.07 19.30
N ALA A 3 4.14 30.10 19.90
CA ALA A 3 3.85 28.69 19.67
C ALA A 3 2.49 28.38 20.30
N SER A 4 1.53 27.95 19.50
CA SER A 4 0.25 27.46 20.00
C SER A 4 0.42 25.99 20.42
N ASP A 5 0.71 25.76 21.69
CA ASP A 5 0.71 24.42 22.27
C ASP A 5 -0.74 23.97 22.45
N ASN A 6 -1.27 23.22 21.46
CA ASN A 6 -2.58 22.59 21.56
C ASN A 6 -2.50 21.35 22.47
N LEU A 7 -2.58 21.55 23.77
CA LEU A 7 -2.65 20.46 24.74
C LEU A 7 -4.07 19.85 24.76
N PRO A 8 -4.21 18.51 24.75
CA PRO A 8 -5.51 17.87 24.85
C PRO A 8 -6.12 18.10 26.23
N ILE A 9 -7.39 18.52 26.23
CA ILE A 9 -8.15 18.85 27.43
C ILE A 9 -9.18 17.75 27.69
N THR A 10 -9.21 17.24 28.92
CA THR A 10 -10.19 16.23 29.35
C THR A 10 -11.21 16.88 30.27
N PHE A 11 -12.50 16.60 30.03
CA PHE A 11 -13.57 17.00 30.94
C PHE A 11 -13.53 16.12 32.20
N PHE A 12 -13.50 16.74 33.36
CA PHE A 12 -13.47 16.04 34.64
C PHE A 12 -14.84 16.00 35.31
N ASP A 13 -15.44 17.17 35.52
CA ASP A 13 -16.66 17.26 36.31
C ASP A 13 -17.43 18.57 36.08
N ILE A 14 -18.68 18.61 36.53
CA ILE A 14 -19.47 19.82 36.70
C ILE A 14 -19.74 20.00 38.20
N CYS A 15 -19.22 21.09 38.77
CA CYS A 15 -19.56 21.50 40.13
C CYS A 15 -20.22 22.88 40.08
N GLU A 16 -21.37 22.99 40.74
CA GLU A 16 -22.24 24.17 40.72
C GLU A 16 -22.62 24.58 39.27
N ASN A 17 -22.09 25.69 38.78
CA ASN A 17 -22.35 26.26 37.45
C ASN A 17 -21.08 26.31 36.57
N SER A 18 -20.04 25.55 36.92
CA SER A 18 -18.76 25.55 36.22
C SER A 18 -18.39 24.18 35.68
N PHE A 19 -17.76 24.18 34.51
CA PHE A 19 -17.18 22.99 33.88
C PHE A 19 -15.69 22.92 34.22
N TYR A 20 -15.25 21.77 34.76
CA TYR A 20 -13.87 21.54 35.12
C TYR A 20 -13.17 20.72 34.06
N PHE A 21 -12.05 21.25 33.58
CA PHE A 21 -11.23 20.66 32.55
C PHE A 21 -9.80 20.55 33.08
N GLY A 22 -9.18 19.39 32.91
CA GLY A 22 -7.78 19.17 33.24
C GLY A 22 -6.98 19.02 31.97
N VAL A 23 -5.79 19.63 31.97
CA VAL A 23 -4.79 19.41 30.93
C VAL A 23 -4.27 17.99 31.17
N SER A 24 -4.55 17.08 30.23
CA SER A 24 -3.92 15.77 30.28
C SER A 24 -2.44 16.00 30.00
N GLU A 25 -1.55 15.63 30.93
CA GLU A 25 -0.18 15.30 30.54
C GLU A 25 -0.34 14.30 29.40
N ALA A 26 0.16 14.66 28.22
CA ALA A 26 -0.11 13.92 27.01
C ALA A 26 0.27 12.46 27.26
N ALA A 27 -0.72 11.57 27.42
CA ALA A 27 -0.55 10.20 26.97
C ALA A 27 -0.15 10.38 25.51
N GLY A 28 1.16 10.22 25.26
CA GLY A 28 1.86 10.87 24.14
C GLY A 28 1.00 10.87 22.90
N LEU A 29 0.81 12.05 22.30
CA LEU A 29 0.10 12.19 21.03
C LEU A 29 0.59 11.05 20.14
N GLN A 30 -0.29 10.11 19.83
CA GLN A 30 0.08 8.94 19.05
C GLN A 30 0.52 9.48 17.70
N GLU A 31 1.82 9.42 17.43
CA GLU A 31 2.36 9.85 16.15
C GLU A 31 1.56 9.17 15.04
N ASP A 32 1.15 9.97 14.07
CA ASP A 32 0.35 9.55 12.92
C ASP A 32 1.23 8.81 11.90
N ASP A 33 2.00 7.83 12.38
CA ASP A 33 2.98 7.08 11.62
C ASP A 33 2.48 5.68 11.28
N PHE A 34 2.97 5.15 10.17
CA PHE A 34 2.80 3.75 9.84
C PHE A 34 3.85 2.90 10.54
N ARG A 35 3.39 1.97 11.38
CA ARG A 35 4.28 1.03 12.08
C ARG A 35 4.21 -0.34 11.44
N CYS A 36 5.37 -0.88 11.09
CA CYS A 36 5.46 -2.22 10.50
C CYS A 36 4.84 -3.25 11.46
N SER A 37 3.91 -4.04 10.93
CA SER A 37 3.29 -5.13 11.70
C SER A 37 4.32 -6.20 12.02
N SER A 38 4.21 -6.82 13.20
CA SER A 38 5.02 -7.98 13.58
C SER A 38 4.74 -9.23 12.73
N GLN A 39 3.69 -9.21 11.91
CA GLN A 39 3.39 -10.29 10.98
C GLN A 39 4.43 -10.34 9.86
N PRO A 40 4.93 -11.53 9.50
CA PRO A 40 5.87 -11.67 8.41
C PRO A 40 5.24 -11.23 7.09
N PRO A 41 6.03 -10.68 6.14
CA PRO A 41 5.53 -10.33 4.82
C PRO A 41 4.92 -11.55 4.12
N LYS A 42 3.76 -11.36 3.49
CA LYS A 42 3.09 -12.44 2.75
C LYS A 42 3.71 -12.55 1.36
N GLN A 43 4.30 -13.70 1.06
CA GLN A 43 4.79 -14.00 -0.28
C GLN A 43 3.64 -14.42 -1.20
N CYS A 44 3.52 -13.78 -2.36
CA CYS A 44 2.37 -13.94 -3.24
C CYS A 44 2.71 -13.69 -4.71
N TRP A 45 1.83 -14.21 -5.58
CA TRP A 45 1.66 -13.71 -6.92
C TRP A 45 0.56 -12.64 -6.93
N ILE A 46 0.80 -11.61 -7.74
CA ILE A 46 -0.16 -10.54 -8.00
C ILE A 46 -0.60 -10.68 -9.45
N GLN A 47 -1.91 -10.70 -9.71
CA GLN A 47 -2.46 -10.94 -11.02
C GLN A 47 -3.57 -9.95 -11.38
N SER A 48 -3.69 -9.65 -12.67
CA SER A 48 -4.88 -9.00 -13.23
C SER A 48 -6.06 -9.97 -13.26
N MET A 49 -7.25 -9.45 -13.57
CA MET A 49 -8.49 -10.25 -13.62
C MET A 49 -8.47 -11.32 -14.71
N ASP A 50 -7.72 -11.10 -15.80
CA ASP A 50 -7.48 -12.06 -16.87
C ASP A 50 -6.25 -12.96 -16.61
N ARG A 51 -5.78 -13.02 -15.35
CA ARG A 51 -4.76 -13.92 -14.81
C ARG A 51 -3.32 -13.68 -15.28
N LYS A 52 -3.02 -12.56 -15.94
CA LYS A 52 -1.64 -12.17 -16.20
C LYS A 52 -0.93 -11.84 -14.89
N PHE A 53 0.34 -12.22 -14.78
CA PHE A 53 1.15 -12.05 -13.56
C PHE A 53 1.88 -10.72 -13.61
N LEU A 54 1.88 -10.00 -12.50
CA LEU A 54 2.76 -8.85 -12.29
C LEU A 54 4.21 -9.34 -12.26
N VAL A 55 5.06 -8.66 -13.01
CA VAL A 55 6.48 -8.97 -13.18
C VAL A 55 7.28 -7.68 -13.10
N LEU A 56 8.40 -7.72 -12.40
CA LEU A 56 9.46 -6.71 -12.50
C LEU A 56 10.42 -7.06 -13.63
N LYS A 57 10.34 -6.35 -14.76
CA LYS A 57 11.17 -6.61 -15.94
C LYS A 57 12.64 -6.26 -15.69
N THR A 58 13.54 -6.85 -16.48
CA THR A 58 14.96 -6.50 -16.48
C THR A 58 15.17 -5.01 -16.76
N SER A 59 14.36 -4.42 -17.64
CA SER A 59 14.35 -2.97 -17.95
C SER A 59 14.11 -2.08 -16.73
N GLY A 60 13.55 -2.63 -15.65
CA GLY A 60 13.22 -1.87 -14.44
C GLY A 60 11.78 -1.39 -14.38
N ASP A 61 10.88 -1.94 -15.21
CA ASP A 61 9.45 -1.59 -15.20
C ASP A 61 8.56 -2.73 -14.67
N PHE A 62 7.42 -2.37 -14.08
CA PHE A 62 6.35 -3.33 -13.79
C PHE A 62 5.46 -3.57 -15.03
N LYS A 63 5.17 -4.84 -15.30
CA LYS A 63 4.21 -5.26 -16.34
C LYS A 63 3.41 -6.47 -15.87
N PHE A 64 2.16 -6.54 -16.27
CA PHE A 64 1.42 -7.80 -16.24
C PHE A 64 1.64 -8.53 -17.55
N GLN A 65 1.95 -9.82 -17.48
CA GLN A 65 2.13 -10.66 -18.65
C GLN A 65 1.73 -12.11 -18.38
N ASP A 66 1.45 -12.86 -19.44
CA ASP A 66 1.23 -14.30 -19.34
C ASP A 66 2.50 -15.01 -18.83
N ARG A 67 2.30 -16.02 -17.98
CA ARG A 67 3.34 -16.87 -17.41
C ARG A 67 2.87 -18.31 -17.36
N ASN A 68 3.73 -19.23 -17.78
CA ASN A 68 3.53 -20.65 -17.59
C ASN A 68 3.91 -21.10 -16.16
N LEU A 69 3.76 -22.40 -15.88
CA LEU A 69 3.99 -22.99 -14.56
C LEU A 69 5.43 -22.83 -14.05
N GLU A 70 6.42 -22.89 -14.94
CA GLU A 70 7.84 -22.75 -14.61
C GLU A 70 8.23 -21.27 -14.46
N GLU A 71 7.74 -20.43 -15.38
CA GLU A 71 8.08 -19.00 -15.38
C GLU A 71 7.52 -18.27 -14.15
N ARG A 72 6.37 -18.70 -13.62
CA ARG A 72 5.81 -18.10 -12.39
C ARG A 72 6.58 -18.46 -11.11
N GLN A 73 7.59 -19.32 -11.18
CA GLN A 73 8.48 -19.60 -10.05
C GLN A 73 9.73 -18.73 -10.06
N GLN A 74 9.92 -17.94 -11.12
CA GLN A 74 11.03 -17.00 -11.22
C GLN A 74 10.88 -15.87 -10.21
N SER A 75 11.99 -15.35 -9.70
CA SER A 75 11.98 -14.32 -8.67
C SER A 75 11.32 -13.01 -9.10
N ASP A 76 11.30 -12.72 -10.41
CA ASP A 76 10.75 -11.49 -11.00
C ASP A 76 9.22 -11.38 -10.90
N CYS A 77 8.52 -12.48 -10.64
CA CYS A 77 7.07 -12.53 -10.42
C CYS A 77 6.70 -12.80 -8.95
N SER A 78 7.69 -12.91 -8.06
CA SER A 78 7.48 -13.14 -6.64
C SER A 78 7.46 -11.84 -5.87
N PHE A 79 6.28 -11.48 -5.37
CA PHE A 79 6.07 -10.27 -4.57
C PHE A 79 5.86 -10.62 -3.09
N LYS A 80 6.13 -9.64 -2.25
CA LYS A 80 5.86 -9.67 -0.82
C LYS A 80 4.95 -8.50 -0.47
N ILE A 81 4.03 -8.76 0.46
CA ILE A 81 3.13 -7.75 1.02
C ILE A 81 3.49 -7.58 2.49
N GLN A 82 4.09 -6.45 2.83
CA GLN A 82 4.32 -6.05 4.22
C GLN A 82 3.09 -5.30 4.73
N ILE A 83 2.55 -5.71 5.86
CA ILE A 83 1.43 -5.03 6.52
C ILE A 83 1.98 -4.00 7.49
N TYR A 84 1.37 -2.81 7.48
CA TYR A 84 1.59 -1.77 8.46
C TYR A 84 0.34 -1.57 9.32
N GLN A 85 0.53 -0.92 10.45
CA GLN A 85 -0.51 -0.43 11.35
C GLN A 85 -0.56 1.08 11.22
N ASP A 86 -1.77 1.63 11.21
CA ASP A 86 -2.06 3.06 11.16
C ASP A 86 -3.01 3.35 12.34
N SER A 87 -2.76 4.44 13.05
CA SER A 87 -3.59 4.92 14.16
C SER A 87 -4.99 5.31 13.67
N SER A 88 -5.09 5.77 12.42
CA SER A 88 -6.35 6.11 11.75
C SER A 88 -7.05 4.84 11.25
N LYS A 89 -7.89 4.25 12.12
CA LYS A 89 -8.71 3.08 11.76
C LYS A 89 -9.70 3.45 10.66
N LYS A 90 -9.33 3.23 9.39
CA LYS A 90 -10.28 3.15 8.29
C LYS A 90 -10.91 1.75 8.29
N ASP A 91 -12.24 1.68 8.42
CA ASP A 91 -12.98 0.42 8.49
C ASP A 91 -12.57 -0.55 7.36
N GLY A 92 -12.05 -1.71 7.76
CA GLY A 92 -11.72 -2.83 6.88
C GLY A 92 -10.52 -2.62 5.94
N ALA A 93 -9.83 -1.48 5.99
CA ALA A 93 -8.66 -1.21 5.17
C ALA A 93 -7.37 -1.33 5.99
N GLN A 94 -6.32 -1.95 5.43
CA GLN A 94 -5.02 -1.99 6.10
C GLN A 94 -3.93 -1.41 5.17
N PRO A 95 -3.03 -0.56 5.68
CA PRO A 95 -1.92 -0.07 4.90
C PRO A 95 -0.93 -1.21 4.64
N VAL A 96 -0.49 -1.32 3.39
CA VAL A 96 0.45 -2.33 2.94
C VAL A 96 1.48 -1.74 1.99
N MET A 97 2.66 -2.34 1.99
CA MET A 97 3.71 -2.11 1.00
C MET A 97 3.88 -3.36 0.15
N LEU A 98 3.83 -3.18 -1.17
CA LEU A 98 4.05 -4.22 -2.17
C LEU A 98 5.48 -4.11 -2.68
N TYR A 99 6.25 -5.18 -2.60
CA TYR A 99 7.66 -5.14 -2.99
C TYR A 99 8.17 -6.48 -3.52
N THR A 100 9.32 -6.45 -4.20
CA THR A 100 10.09 -7.63 -4.61
C THR A 100 11.58 -7.36 -4.42
N ASN A 101 12.38 -8.41 -4.29
CA ASN A 101 13.82 -8.29 -4.15
C ASN A 101 14.47 -8.51 -5.52
N LYS A 102 15.19 -7.50 -6.03
CA LYS A 102 15.95 -7.58 -7.29
C LYS A 102 17.42 -7.40 -6.98
N SER A 103 18.19 -8.49 -7.01
CA SER A 103 19.66 -8.40 -6.94
C SER A 103 20.22 -7.74 -8.21
N PRO A 104 21.24 -6.86 -8.14
CA PRO A 104 21.89 -6.34 -6.92
C PRO A 104 21.18 -5.12 -6.31
N ASN A 105 20.13 -4.63 -6.97
CA ASN A 105 19.46 -3.37 -6.67
C ASN A 105 18.69 -3.35 -5.33
N GLY A 106 18.57 -4.47 -4.61
CA GLY A 106 17.91 -4.48 -3.31
C GLY A 106 16.40 -4.64 -3.42
N LEU A 107 15.68 -3.87 -2.61
CA LEU A 107 14.23 -3.95 -2.45
C LEU A 107 13.55 -2.95 -3.40
N MET A 108 12.73 -3.47 -4.30
CA MET A 108 11.98 -2.68 -5.28
C MET A 108 10.52 -2.62 -4.87
N VAL A 109 10.02 -1.43 -4.55
CA VAL A 109 8.63 -1.20 -4.12
C VAL A 109 7.76 -0.74 -5.27
N VAL A 110 6.46 -1.04 -5.18
CA VAL A 110 5.43 -0.38 -6.00
C VAL A 110 5.27 1.05 -5.49
N TYR A 111 5.63 2.04 -6.31
CA TYR A 111 5.70 3.44 -5.92
C TYR A 111 4.79 4.33 -6.78
N CYS A 112 4.02 5.20 -6.14
CA CYS A 112 3.23 6.23 -6.81
C CYS A 112 4.12 7.42 -7.19
N LYS A 113 4.56 7.49 -8.45
CA LYS A 113 5.33 8.64 -8.94
C LYS A 113 4.46 9.87 -9.18
N SER A 114 3.19 9.64 -9.51
CA SER A 114 2.17 10.68 -9.66
C SER A 114 0.78 10.08 -9.38
N SER A 115 -0.28 10.88 -9.53
CA SER A 115 -1.66 10.41 -9.38
C SER A 115 -2.11 9.42 -10.47
N SER A 116 -1.32 9.18 -11.52
CA SER A 116 -1.65 8.22 -12.58
C SER A 116 -0.54 7.22 -12.91
N GLU A 117 0.68 7.43 -12.39
CA GLU A 117 1.86 6.66 -12.75
C GLU A 117 2.39 5.83 -11.57
N ILE A 118 2.54 4.53 -11.81
CA ILE A 118 3.21 3.59 -10.91
C ILE A 118 4.56 3.19 -11.52
N VAL A 119 5.60 3.26 -10.70
CA VAL A 119 6.96 2.84 -11.07
C VAL A 119 7.55 1.92 -10.01
N PRO A 120 8.51 1.06 -10.36
CA PRO A 120 9.39 0.44 -9.39
C PRO A 120 10.35 1.49 -8.82
N GLU A 121 10.33 1.70 -7.51
CA GLU A 121 11.31 2.55 -6.84
C GLU A 121 12.20 1.69 -5.93
N ASN A 122 13.48 2.05 -5.86
CA ASN A 122 14.40 1.38 -4.96
C ASN A 122 14.24 1.97 -3.55
N MET A 123 13.76 1.16 -2.62
CA MET A 123 13.67 1.57 -1.22
C MET A 123 14.82 0.93 -0.45
N ASP A 124 15.89 1.73 -0.32
CA ASP A 124 17.03 1.50 0.57
C ASP A 124 17.97 0.35 0.17
N LEU A 125 19.09 0.71 -0.46
CA LEU A 125 20.11 -0.20 -1.02
C LEU A 125 20.76 -1.16 0.00
N ASN A 126 20.58 -0.91 1.30
CA ASN A 126 21.37 -1.56 2.35
C ASN A 126 20.64 -2.66 3.14
N ASN A 127 19.30 -2.74 3.12
CA ASN A 127 18.58 -3.54 4.12
C ASN A 127 17.60 -4.62 3.59
N PHE A 128 17.35 -4.75 2.28
CA PHE A 128 16.48 -5.79 1.67
C PHE A 128 15.10 -6.01 2.36
N ALA A 129 14.68 -5.05 3.18
CA ALA A 129 13.54 -5.13 4.06
C ALA A 129 12.87 -3.76 4.13
N PRO A 130 11.53 -3.70 4.16
CA PRO A 130 10.80 -2.46 4.34
C PRO A 130 11.17 -1.78 5.68
N PRO A 131 11.06 -0.44 5.77
CA PRO A 131 11.32 0.29 7.00
C PRO A 131 10.37 -0.13 8.14
N LYS A 132 10.84 -0.06 9.38
CA LYS A 132 10.03 -0.39 10.56
C LYS A 132 8.95 0.65 10.86
N THR A 133 9.24 1.91 10.54
CA THR A 133 8.35 3.04 10.71
C THR A 133 8.41 3.89 9.46
N ILE A 134 7.28 4.42 9.03
CA ILE A 134 7.17 5.43 7.97
C ILE A 134 6.42 6.60 8.58
N ASP A 135 7.08 7.75 8.59
CA ASP A 135 6.57 8.94 9.27
C ASP A 135 5.38 9.55 8.52
N GLY A 136 4.37 9.98 9.26
CA GLY A 136 3.19 10.65 8.73
C GLY A 136 2.11 9.74 8.12
N THR A 137 1.01 10.38 7.70
CA THR A 137 -0.25 9.70 7.34
C THR A 137 -0.34 9.21 5.90
N LYS A 138 0.69 9.45 5.08
CA LYS A 138 0.70 9.10 3.65
C LYS A 138 2.12 8.80 3.17
N HIS A 139 2.24 7.88 2.22
CA HIS A 139 3.51 7.56 1.59
C HIS A 139 3.31 6.95 0.20
N GLU A 140 4.17 7.29 -0.76
CA GLU A 140 4.04 6.90 -2.18
C GLU A 140 4.09 5.39 -2.40
N ALA A 141 4.79 4.67 -1.53
CA ALA A 141 4.88 3.20 -1.53
C ALA A 141 3.83 2.48 -0.67
N LEU A 142 2.90 3.22 -0.03
CA LEU A 142 1.86 2.64 0.82
C LEU A 142 0.48 2.73 0.18
N PHE A 143 -0.26 1.62 0.30
CA PHE A 143 -1.63 1.48 -0.19
C PHE A 143 -2.52 0.92 0.91
N TYR A 144 -3.74 1.44 1.03
CA TYR A 144 -4.79 0.78 1.80
C TYR A 144 -5.37 -0.36 0.97
N TRP A 145 -5.06 -1.61 1.35
CA TRP A 145 -5.72 -2.76 0.73
C TRP A 145 -7.09 -3.02 1.36
N ARG A 146 -8.05 -3.48 0.57
CA ARG A 146 -9.34 -3.99 1.04
C ARG A 146 -9.67 -5.27 0.32
N LYS A 147 -10.20 -6.24 1.06
CA LYS A 147 -10.66 -7.51 0.49
C LYS A 147 -12.03 -7.31 -0.15
N VAL A 148 -12.15 -7.64 -1.43
CA VAL A 148 -13.41 -7.62 -2.20
C VAL A 148 -14.08 -9.00 -2.12
N SER A 149 -13.29 -10.05 -2.40
CA SER A 149 -13.73 -11.45 -2.31
C SER A 149 -12.53 -12.35 -2.01
N CYS A 150 -12.71 -13.67 -2.01
CA CYS A 150 -11.72 -14.69 -1.60
C CYS A 150 -10.23 -14.30 -1.79
N ASP A 151 -9.83 -14.03 -3.02
CA ASP A 151 -8.48 -13.69 -3.49
C ASP A 151 -8.40 -12.31 -4.17
N LYS A 152 -9.50 -11.54 -4.20
CA LYS A 152 -9.56 -10.24 -4.87
C LYS A 152 -9.46 -9.10 -3.88
N TYR A 153 -8.60 -8.14 -4.20
CA TYR A 153 -8.32 -6.97 -3.38
C TYR A 153 -8.32 -5.70 -4.23
N THR A 154 -8.67 -4.58 -3.62
CA THR A 154 -8.37 -3.24 -4.15
C THR A 154 -7.24 -2.63 -3.34
N PHE A 155 -6.41 -1.81 -3.98
CA PHE A 155 -5.30 -1.11 -3.31
C PHE A 155 -5.42 0.39 -3.56
N GLU A 156 -5.96 1.12 -2.59
CA GLU A 156 -6.10 2.59 -2.67
C GLU A 156 -4.77 3.26 -2.26
N SER A 157 -4.30 4.24 -3.02
CA SER A 157 -3.10 5.01 -2.63
C SER A 157 -3.32 5.76 -1.32
N THR A 158 -2.36 5.69 -0.40
CA THR A 158 -2.39 6.55 0.80
C THR A 158 -2.12 8.02 0.42
N MET A 159 -1.32 8.27 -0.62
CA MET A 159 -0.98 9.61 -1.13
C MET A 159 -2.14 10.25 -1.89
N TYR A 160 -2.74 9.51 -2.82
CA TYR A 160 -3.77 10.00 -3.73
C TYR A 160 -5.12 9.35 -3.44
N LYS A 161 -5.92 9.99 -2.56
CA LYS A 161 -7.25 9.49 -2.16
C LYS A 161 -8.14 9.25 -3.39
N GLY A 162 -8.90 8.16 -3.38
CA GLY A 162 -9.78 7.77 -4.49
C GLY A 162 -9.05 7.23 -5.72
N HIS A 163 -7.72 7.06 -5.65
CA HIS A 163 -6.94 6.44 -6.72
C HIS A 163 -6.46 5.06 -6.30
N PHE A 164 -6.55 4.10 -7.21
CA PHE A 164 -6.34 2.68 -6.94
C PHE A 164 -5.32 2.08 -7.91
N LEU A 165 -4.56 1.08 -7.45
CA LEU A 165 -3.80 0.25 -8.38
C LEU A 165 -4.76 -0.45 -9.34
N ALA A 166 -4.43 -0.37 -10.62
CA ALA A 166 -5.19 -0.99 -11.70
C ALA A 166 -4.24 -1.51 -12.79
N PHE A 167 -4.79 -2.32 -13.69
CA PHE A 167 -4.10 -2.73 -14.90
C PHE A 167 -4.74 -2.08 -16.13
N GLU A 168 -3.89 -1.54 -17.00
CA GLU A 168 -4.30 -0.97 -18.28
C GLU A 168 -3.81 -1.88 -19.41
N PRO A 169 -4.71 -2.46 -20.23
CA PRO A 169 -4.32 -3.23 -21.39
C PRO A 169 -3.48 -2.43 -22.37
N ASN A 170 -2.35 -2.98 -22.81
CA ASN A 170 -1.56 -2.36 -23.85
C ASN A 170 -2.24 -2.56 -25.21
N ARG A 171 -2.64 -1.47 -25.87
CA ARG A 171 -3.34 -1.50 -27.16
C ARG A 171 -2.49 -2.12 -28.29
N ASP A 172 -1.17 -1.98 -28.20
CA ASP A 172 -0.23 -2.48 -29.21
C ASP A 172 0.21 -3.92 -28.92
N ASN A 173 -0.04 -4.43 -27.70
CA ASN A 173 0.34 -5.79 -27.31
C ASN A 173 -0.64 -6.36 -26.27
N SER A 174 -1.59 -7.16 -26.74
CA SER A 174 -2.64 -7.77 -25.91
C SER A 174 -2.12 -8.74 -24.83
N CYS A 175 -0.89 -9.25 -24.96
CA CYS A 175 -0.26 -10.10 -23.96
C CYS A 175 0.33 -9.30 -22.77
N LEU A 176 0.33 -7.96 -22.84
CA LEU A 176 0.91 -7.09 -21.83
C LEU A 176 -0.12 -6.12 -21.26
N HIS A 177 -0.12 -5.93 -19.95
CA HIS A 177 -0.80 -4.79 -19.31
C HIS A 177 0.19 -3.97 -18.50
N LYS A 178 -0.07 -2.67 -18.40
CA LYS A 178 0.69 -1.74 -17.56
C LYS A 178 0.05 -1.69 -16.18
N LEU A 179 0.86 -1.71 -15.12
CA LEU A 179 0.40 -1.34 -13.79
C LEU A 179 0.30 0.19 -13.72
N ILE A 180 -0.87 0.71 -13.37
CA ILE A 180 -1.16 2.14 -13.31
C ILE A 180 -1.85 2.50 -12.00
N LEU A 181 -1.98 3.81 -11.76
CA LEU A 181 -2.84 4.34 -10.73
C LEU A 181 -4.08 4.96 -11.41
N CYS A 182 -5.27 4.47 -11.09
CA CYS A 182 -6.52 4.88 -11.73
C CYS A 182 -7.43 5.59 -10.72
N GLN A 183 -7.99 6.73 -11.09
CA GLN A 183 -9.00 7.41 -10.29
C GLN A 183 -10.35 6.70 -10.47
N LYS A 184 -11.01 6.35 -9.36
CA LYS A 184 -12.38 5.83 -9.41
C LYS A 184 -13.39 6.93 -9.11
N ALA A 185 -14.41 7.05 -9.97
CA ALA A 185 -15.65 7.71 -9.60
C ALA A 185 -16.43 6.83 -8.61
N LEU A 186 -17.15 7.45 -7.67
CA LEU A 186 -17.87 6.72 -6.61
C LEU A 186 -18.94 5.75 -7.14
N ASP A 187 -19.42 5.97 -8.36
CA ASP A 187 -20.59 5.28 -8.92
C ASP A 187 -20.24 4.24 -10.01
N GLU A 188 -18.95 4.02 -10.31
CA GLU A 188 -18.53 3.06 -11.33
C GLU A 188 -17.98 1.76 -10.73
N VAL A 189 -18.56 0.63 -11.12
CA VAL A 189 -18.02 -0.70 -10.86
C VAL A 189 -16.87 -0.95 -11.84
N ASP A 190 -15.72 -0.33 -11.58
CA ASP A 190 -14.52 -0.58 -12.38
C ASP A 190 -13.77 -1.80 -11.82
N GLU A 191 -13.93 -2.93 -12.51
CA GLU A 191 -13.27 -4.19 -12.19
C GLU A 191 -11.76 -4.18 -12.48
N THR A 192 -11.23 -3.21 -13.23
CA THR A 192 -9.79 -3.14 -13.56
C THR A 192 -8.91 -2.83 -12.34
N CYS A 193 -9.51 -2.28 -11.29
CA CYS A 193 -8.84 -2.03 -10.01
C CYS A 193 -8.92 -3.25 -9.05
N ASN A 194 -9.62 -4.32 -9.44
CA ASN A 194 -9.60 -5.56 -8.70
C ASN A 194 -8.33 -6.34 -9.08
N ILE A 195 -7.50 -6.58 -8.08
CA ILE A 195 -6.25 -7.31 -8.23
C ILE A 195 -6.40 -8.65 -7.51
N VAL A 196 -6.02 -9.73 -8.18
CA VAL A 196 -5.99 -11.07 -7.60
C VAL A 196 -4.66 -11.26 -6.88
N VAL A 197 -4.70 -11.65 -5.61
CA VAL A 197 -3.53 -11.93 -4.78
C VAL A 197 -3.59 -13.38 -4.33
N THR A 198 -2.67 -14.20 -4.83
CA THR A 198 -2.58 -15.62 -4.49
C THR A 198 -1.30 -15.90 -3.71
N SER A 199 -1.44 -16.53 -2.55
CA SER A 199 -0.28 -16.91 -1.73
C SER A 199 0.56 -17.96 -2.45
N GLN A 200 1.88 -17.77 -2.44
CA GLN A 200 2.82 -18.81 -2.86
C GLN A 200 2.91 -19.82 -1.71
N LYS A 201 2.52 -21.08 -1.96
CA LYS A 201 2.75 -22.15 -0.98
C LYS A 201 4.23 -22.50 -1.03
N SER A 202 4.93 -22.28 0.07
CA SER A 202 6.27 -22.83 0.35
C SER A 202 6.21 -24.34 0.51
#